data_AF-A0A1G3YY21-F1
#
_entry.id   AF-A0A1G3YY21-F1
#
_cell.length_a   1.000
_cell.length_b   1.000
_cell.length_c   1.000
_cell.angle_alpha   90.00
_cell.angle_beta   90.00
_cell.angle_gamma   90.00
#
_symmetry.space_group_name_H-M   'P 1'
#
loop_
_entity.id
_entity.type
_entity.pdbx_description
1 polymer ?
#
loop_
_entity_poly.entity_id
_entity_poly.type
_entity_poly.pdbx_seq_one_letter_code
_entity_poly.pdbx_strand_id
1 'polypeptide(L)'
;MTPLSAETGDVLIRVEAGNGWLHRFSLFQKNPPQIALWMETEEGNFAGTLFVSRKTATGKWLFNGGNPRPEALPVWMARKDSTAIDGVTGATPVSSIDIALTPKPGVSPRRFVLFAEVNHSTDFNDAFPKNAEKGSPGYSGGEGGSGQPSLVYRCVVDLDAADSDSQFILVGHGSPDGSSGDIYANLSEITGALDIVKSISAEVIE
;
A
#
# COMPACT_ATOMS: atom_id res chain seq x y z
N MET A 1 -15.38 16.39 0.25
CA MET A 1 -14.59 15.70 -0.80
C MET A 1 -15.33 15.92 -2.09
N THR A 2 -14.74 16.67 -3.01
CA THR A 2 -15.16 16.61 -4.41
C THR A 2 -14.98 15.16 -4.86
N PRO A 3 -15.92 14.53 -5.56
CA PRO A 3 -15.62 13.28 -6.24
C PRO A 3 -14.41 13.55 -7.13
N LEU A 4 -13.42 12.66 -7.15
CA LEU A 4 -12.48 12.66 -8.27
C LEU A 4 -13.35 12.51 -9.52
N SER A 5 -13.40 13.52 -10.38
CA SER A 5 -13.99 13.38 -11.71
C SER A 5 -12.97 12.62 -12.54
N ALA A 6 -13.06 11.29 -12.54
CA ALA A 6 -12.38 10.51 -13.56
C ALA A 6 -13.03 10.82 -14.92
N GLU A 7 -12.19 11.05 -15.92
CA GLU A 7 -12.62 11.30 -17.29
C GLU A 7 -12.44 10.02 -18.13
N THR A 8 -13.15 9.93 -19.25
CA THR A 8 -12.96 8.84 -20.23
C THR A 8 -11.48 8.71 -20.60
N GLY A 9 -10.95 7.50 -20.49
CA GLY A 9 -9.53 7.17 -20.70
C GLY A 9 -8.68 7.17 -19.43
N ASP A 10 -9.20 7.62 -18.29
CA ASP A 10 -8.55 7.46 -16.99
C ASP A 10 -8.58 6.00 -16.52
N VAL A 11 -7.63 5.64 -15.66
CA VAL A 11 -7.65 4.40 -14.88
C VAL A 11 -8.07 4.73 -13.45
N LEU A 12 -9.24 4.23 -13.05
CA LEU A 12 -9.79 4.36 -11.71
C LEU A 12 -9.36 3.17 -10.84
N ILE A 13 -8.45 3.44 -9.90
CA ILE A 13 -8.01 2.46 -8.91
C ILE A 13 -8.88 2.58 -7.67
N ARG A 14 -9.58 1.49 -7.30
CA ARG A 14 -10.41 1.42 -6.09
C ARG A 14 -9.83 0.44 -5.09
N VAL A 15 -9.52 0.91 -3.89
CA VAL A 15 -9.16 0.09 -2.73
C VAL A 15 -10.38 0.00 -1.81
N GLU A 16 -11.01 -1.17 -1.74
CA GLU A 16 -12.22 -1.39 -0.95
C GLU A 16 -11.87 -1.79 0.50
N ALA A 17 -12.43 -1.06 1.46
CA ALA A 17 -12.22 -1.34 2.87
C ALA A 17 -12.77 -2.71 3.29
N GLY A 18 -11.91 -3.53 3.90
CA GLY A 18 -12.30 -4.77 4.55
C GLY A 18 -12.69 -4.59 6.02
N ASN A 19 -13.01 -5.69 6.68
CA ASN A 19 -13.40 -5.69 8.10
C ASN A 19 -12.26 -5.21 9.02
N GLY A 20 -11.01 -5.40 8.60
CA GLY A 20 -9.80 -4.95 9.28
C GLY A 20 -9.39 -3.51 8.96
N TRP A 21 -10.10 -2.77 8.10
CA TRP A 21 -9.70 -1.42 7.68
C TRP A 21 -9.62 -0.40 8.83
N LEU A 22 -10.43 -0.57 9.87
CA LEU A 22 -10.36 0.26 11.06
C LEU A 22 -10.22 -0.61 12.30
N HIS A 23 -9.02 -0.78 12.83
CA HIS A 23 -8.86 -1.37 14.16
C HIS A 23 -9.00 -0.31 15.26
N ARG A 24 -9.42 -0.76 16.45
CA ARG A 24 -9.43 0.06 17.67
C ARG A 24 -8.00 0.20 18.21
N PHE A 25 -7.41 1.37 18.01
CA PHE A 25 -6.07 1.69 18.53
C PHE A 25 -6.14 2.12 20.00
N SER A 26 -7.25 2.72 20.41
CA SER A 26 -7.61 2.96 21.80
C SER A 26 -9.12 2.91 21.99
N LEU A 27 -9.61 3.08 23.22
CA LEU A 27 -11.04 3.19 23.54
C LEU A 27 -11.77 4.25 22.70
N PHE A 28 -11.07 5.27 22.19
CA PHE A 28 -11.67 6.41 21.48
C PHE A 28 -11.10 6.69 20.09
N GLN A 29 -10.07 5.95 19.65
CA GLN A 29 -9.40 6.19 18.37
C GLN A 29 -9.37 4.94 17.51
N LYS A 30 -9.87 5.09 16.27
CA LYS A 30 -9.68 4.12 15.20
C LYS A 30 -8.50 4.58 14.35
N ASN A 31 -7.56 3.68 14.08
CA ASN A 31 -6.45 3.96 13.19
C ASN A 31 -6.80 3.36 11.82
N PRO A 32 -6.68 4.09 10.71
CA PRO A 32 -6.77 3.52 9.36
C PRO A 32 -5.41 2.91 8.92
N PRO A 33 -5.40 2.07 7.88
CA PRO A 33 -4.18 1.54 7.31
C PRO A 33 -3.33 2.64 6.66
N GLN A 34 -2.05 2.34 6.54
CA GLN A 34 -1.11 3.05 5.68
C GLN A 34 -1.10 2.34 4.33
N ILE A 35 -1.12 3.13 3.26
CA ILE A 35 -1.20 2.63 1.90
C ILE A 35 -0.21 3.39 1.04
N ALA A 36 0.50 2.68 0.17
CA ALA A 36 1.17 3.23 -1.00
C ALA A 36 0.65 2.54 -2.27
N LEU A 37 0.39 3.33 -3.31
CA LEU A 37 0.10 2.88 -4.66
C LEU A 37 1.16 3.47 -5.58
N TRP A 38 1.76 2.64 -6.42
CA TRP A 38 2.77 3.09 -7.39
C TRP A 38 2.67 2.30 -8.68
N MET A 39 3.35 2.83 -9.69
CA MET A 39 3.45 2.25 -11.02
C MET A 39 4.89 1.85 -11.31
N GLU A 40 5.04 0.70 -11.96
CA GLU A 40 6.29 0.23 -12.55
C GLU A 40 6.10 -0.10 -14.03
N THR A 41 7.19 -0.01 -14.80
CA THR A 41 7.21 -0.54 -16.17
C THR A 41 7.19 -2.07 -16.15
N GLU A 42 6.92 -2.71 -17.29
CA GLU A 42 6.94 -4.19 -17.37
C GLU A 42 8.34 -4.77 -17.08
N GLU A 43 9.39 -3.99 -17.29
CA GLU A 43 10.77 -4.34 -16.96
C GLU A 43 11.09 -4.19 -15.46
N GLY A 44 10.13 -3.73 -14.64
CA GLY A 44 10.28 -3.56 -13.20
C GLY A 44 10.94 -2.24 -12.79
N ASN A 45 10.96 -1.23 -13.67
CA ASN A 45 11.48 0.08 -13.32
C ASN A 45 10.39 0.92 -12.64
N PHE A 46 10.74 1.58 -11.54
CA PHE A 46 9.84 2.51 -10.86
C PHE A 46 9.47 3.69 -11.78
N ALA A 47 8.18 3.90 -12.01
CA ALA A 47 7.68 4.95 -12.89
C ALA A 47 7.10 6.14 -12.11
N GLY A 48 6.57 5.91 -10.91
CA GLY A 48 6.07 6.99 -10.06
C GLY A 48 5.16 6.50 -8.94
N THR A 49 5.04 7.31 -7.88
CA THR A 49 4.04 7.09 -6.82
C THR A 49 2.72 7.68 -7.31
N LEU A 50 1.62 6.92 -7.17
CA LEU A 50 0.27 7.40 -7.49
C LEU A 50 -0.41 7.98 -6.25
N PHE A 51 -0.26 7.28 -5.12
CA PHE A 51 -0.81 7.68 -3.84
C PHE A 51 0.07 7.17 -2.71
N VAL A 52 0.20 7.96 -1.67
CA VAL A 52 0.78 7.50 -0.40
C VAL A 52 0.06 8.19 0.75
N SER A 53 -0.28 7.42 1.77
CA SER A 53 -0.98 7.94 2.95
C SER A 53 -0.14 9.04 3.63
N ARG A 54 -0.78 10.17 4.01
CA ARG A 54 -0.10 11.38 4.52
C ARG A 54 0.92 11.14 5.65
N LYS A 55 0.64 10.20 6.57
CA LYS A 55 1.55 9.90 7.68
C LYS A 55 2.88 9.33 7.17
N THR A 56 2.83 8.45 6.17
CA THR A 56 4.00 7.93 5.47
C THR A 56 4.67 9.01 4.61
N ALA A 57 3.87 9.75 3.83
CA ALA A 57 4.37 10.75 2.88
C ALA A 57 5.16 11.89 3.53
N THR A 58 4.74 12.31 4.73
CA THR A 58 5.39 13.43 5.44
C THR A 58 6.61 13.02 6.24
N GLY A 59 6.85 11.71 6.47
CA GLY A 59 7.90 11.21 7.36
C GLY A 59 7.80 11.72 8.81
N LYS A 60 6.74 12.46 9.15
CA LYS A 60 6.57 13.15 10.44
C LYS A 60 5.75 12.28 11.38
N TRP A 61 6.38 11.23 11.90
CA TRP A 61 5.86 10.46 13.03
C TRP A 61 6.08 11.24 14.35
N LEU A 62 5.36 12.35 14.52
CA LEU A 62 5.50 13.29 15.65
C LEU A 62 5.36 12.63 17.03
N PHE A 63 4.68 11.48 17.13
CA PHE A 63 4.46 10.75 18.38
C PHE A 63 5.39 9.54 18.59
N ASN A 64 6.38 9.31 17.71
CA ASN A 64 7.29 8.15 17.79
C ASN A 64 8.78 8.56 17.88
N GLY A 65 9.06 9.76 18.38
CA GLY A 65 10.45 10.24 18.57
C GLY A 65 11.29 10.39 17.30
N GLY A 66 10.67 10.46 16.11
CA GLY A 66 11.39 10.56 14.84
C GLY A 66 11.77 9.20 14.20
N ASN A 67 11.29 8.07 14.72
CA ASN A 67 11.50 6.76 14.08
C ASN A 67 10.81 6.73 12.69
N PRO A 68 11.54 6.48 11.59
CA PRO A 68 10.99 6.47 10.23
C PRO A 68 9.97 5.35 9.97
N ARG A 69 9.84 4.36 10.87
CA ARG A 69 9.00 3.17 10.73
C ARG A 69 9.29 2.42 9.42
N PRO A 70 10.53 1.93 9.23
CA PRO A 70 10.91 1.20 8.03
C PRO A 70 10.01 -0.02 7.77
N GLU A 71 9.42 -0.59 8.82
CA GLU A 71 8.50 -1.73 8.75
C GLU A 71 7.12 -1.42 8.12
N ALA A 72 6.77 -0.14 7.99
CA ALA A 72 5.43 0.26 7.57
C ALA A 72 5.13 -0.09 6.11
N LEU A 73 5.98 0.36 5.17
CA LEU A 73 5.80 0.16 3.73
C LEU A 73 7.17 -0.11 3.06
N PRO A 74 7.91 -1.14 3.50
CA PRO A 74 9.31 -1.35 3.12
C PRO A 74 9.51 -1.58 1.63
N VAL A 75 8.55 -2.19 0.94
CA VAL A 75 8.68 -2.50 -0.49
C VAL A 75 8.63 -1.21 -1.31
N TRP A 76 7.59 -0.39 -1.10
CA TRP A 76 7.49 0.92 -1.74
C TRP A 76 8.68 1.82 -1.39
N MET A 77 9.12 1.83 -0.12
CA MET A 77 10.27 2.64 0.30
C MET A 77 11.57 2.27 -0.41
N ALA A 78 11.79 0.98 -0.70
CA ALA A 78 12.95 0.50 -1.45
C ALA A 78 12.83 0.78 -2.96
N ARG A 79 11.61 0.81 -3.51
CA ARG A 79 11.34 1.04 -4.94
C ARG A 79 11.31 2.52 -5.33
N LYS A 80 10.80 3.38 -4.44
CA LYS A 80 10.57 4.79 -4.77
C LYS A 80 11.88 5.48 -5.15
N ASP A 81 11.90 6.08 -6.32
CA ASP A 81 12.95 7.00 -6.73
C ASP A 81 12.55 8.43 -6.28
N SER A 82 13.41 9.09 -5.50
CA SER A 82 13.20 10.48 -5.07
C SER A 82 13.18 11.51 -6.21
N THR A 83 13.54 11.10 -7.43
CA THR A 83 13.56 11.96 -8.63
C THR A 83 12.34 11.78 -9.54
N ALA A 84 11.55 10.73 -9.32
CA ALA A 84 10.33 10.47 -10.08
C ALA A 84 9.16 11.34 -9.58
N ILE A 85 8.15 11.55 -10.44
CA ILE A 85 7.01 12.43 -10.19
C ILE A 85 6.37 12.14 -8.81
N ASP A 86 6.28 13.17 -7.98
CA ASP A 86 5.68 13.13 -6.66
C ASP A 86 4.20 12.77 -6.78
N GLY A 87 3.82 11.65 -6.15
CA GLY A 87 2.43 11.20 -6.10
C GLY A 87 1.53 12.14 -5.33
N VAL A 88 0.22 11.99 -5.52
CA VAL A 88 -0.76 12.78 -4.78
C VAL A 88 -0.75 12.32 -3.32
N THR A 89 -0.25 13.18 -2.42
CA THR A 89 -0.32 12.94 -0.98
C THR A 89 -1.75 13.20 -0.51
N GLY A 90 -2.48 12.15 -0.14
CA GLY A 90 -3.86 12.25 0.34
C GLY A 90 -3.97 12.04 1.85
N ALA A 91 -5.00 12.62 2.47
CA ALA A 91 -5.36 12.27 3.85
C ALA A 91 -5.56 10.76 3.96
N THR A 92 -5.07 10.14 5.04
CA THR A 92 -5.28 8.71 5.25
C THR A 92 -6.79 8.45 5.37
N PRO A 93 -7.37 7.65 4.48
CA PRO A 93 -8.81 7.51 4.36
C PRO A 93 -9.40 6.65 5.47
N VAL A 94 -10.55 7.05 5.99
CA VAL A 94 -11.31 6.30 7.02
C VAL A 94 -12.28 5.28 6.41
N SER A 95 -12.26 5.15 5.09
CA SER A 95 -13.14 4.30 4.25
C SER A 95 -12.40 3.95 2.96
N SER A 96 -13.04 3.20 2.05
CA SER A 96 -12.53 2.92 0.70
C SER A 96 -12.02 4.18 -0.01
N ILE A 97 -11.02 4.01 -0.87
CA ILE A 97 -10.45 5.09 -1.69
C ILE A 97 -10.50 4.79 -3.17
N ASP A 98 -10.77 5.84 -3.92
CA ASP A 98 -10.69 5.88 -5.37
C ASP A 98 -9.54 6.82 -5.74
N ILE A 99 -8.66 6.38 -6.65
CA ILE A 99 -7.53 7.15 -7.19
C ILE A 99 -7.67 7.12 -8.71
N ALA A 100 -7.72 8.29 -9.34
CA ALA A 100 -7.69 8.40 -10.80
C ALA A 100 -6.24 8.60 -11.26
N LEU A 101 -5.80 7.74 -12.18
CA LEU A 101 -4.58 7.91 -12.96
C LEU A 101 -5.01 8.34 -14.36
N THR A 102 -4.47 9.45 -14.86
CA THR A 102 -4.70 9.92 -16.23
C THR A 102 -3.51 9.57 -17.12
N PRO A 103 -3.57 8.49 -17.92
CA PRO A 103 -2.53 8.19 -18.89
C PRO A 103 -2.46 9.29 -19.95
N LYS A 104 -1.27 9.73 -20.33
CA LYS A 104 -1.14 10.72 -21.41
C LYS A 104 -1.47 10.07 -22.76
N PRO A 105 -2.42 10.61 -23.54
CA PRO A 105 -2.75 10.07 -24.85
C PRO A 105 -1.52 10.00 -25.77
N GLY A 106 -1.34 8.89 -26.47
CA GLY A 106 -0.25 8.70 -27.44
C GLY A 106 1.16 8.52 -26.83
N VAL A 107 1.28 8.42 -25.51
CA VAL A 107 2.55 8.21 -24.81
C VAL A 107 2.67 6.76 -24.33
N SER A 108 3.84 6.15 -24.54
CA SER A 108 4.18 4.84 -23.98
C SER A 108 4.70 4.97 -22.54
N PRO A 109 4.45 3.98 -21.67
CA PRO A 109 3.87 2.68 -21.99
C PRO A 109 2.34 2.64 -21.89
N ARG A 110 1.69 1.89 -22.80
CA ARG A 110 0.24 1.60 -22.77
C ARG A 110 -0.11 0.37 -21.93
N ARG A 111 0.91 -0.36 -21.49
CA ARG A 111 0.84 -1.48 -20.56
C ARG A 111 1.82 -1.26 -19.41
N PHE A 112 1.37 -1.44 -18.18
CA PHE A 112 2.18 -1.16 -17.00
C PHE A 112 1.73 -2.02 -15.81
N VAL A 113 2.54 -2.01 -14.75
CA VAL A 113 2.26 -2.75 -13.53
C VAL A 113 1.91 -1.77 -12.42
N LEU A 114 0.75 -1.97 -11.82
CA LEU A 114 0.33 -1.27 -10.62
C LEU A 114 0.64 -2.14 -9.40
N PHE A 115 1.10 -1.48 -8.34
CA PHE A 115 1.30 -2.10 -7.04
C PHE A 115 0.56 -1.34 -5.97
N ALA A 116 0.10 -2.09 -4.96
CA ALA A 116 -0.43 -1.56 -3.72
C ALA A 116 0.28 -2.22 -2.54
N GLU A 117 0.80 -1.43 -1.61
CA GLU A 117 1.31 -1.93 -0.34
C GLU A 117 0.47 -1.37 0.79
N VAL A 118 -0.04 -2.26 1.65
CA VAL A 118 -0.97 -1.91 2.72
C VAL A 118 -0.45 -2.44 4.03
N ASN A 119 -0.39 -1.59 5.04
CA ASN A 119 0.00 -1.98 6.39
C ASN A 119 -0.91 -1.36 7.44
N HIS A 120 -1.08 -2.07 8.54
CA HIS A 120 -1.78 -1.55 9.69
C HIS A 120 -0.87 -1.60 10.92
N SER A 121 -0.60 -0.45 11.54
CA SER A 121 0.23 -0.44 12.76
C SER A 121 -0.42 -1.22 13.91
N THR A 122 0.35 -1.80 14.82
CA THR A 122 -0.13 -2.52 16.00
C THR A 122 -1.06 -3.71 15.72
N ASP A 123 -1.00 -4.30 14.53
CA ASP A 123 -1.76 -5.49 14.13
C ASP A 123 -1.03 -6.79 14.54
N PHE A 124 -0.82 -6.95 15.84
CA PHE A 124 -0.01 -8.05 16.41
C PHE A 124 -0.74 -9.40 16.36
N ASN A 125 0.05 -10.48 16.21
CA ASN A 125 -0.41 -11.86 16.38
C ASN A 125 0.70 -12.72 17.04
N ASP A 126 0.53 -14.04 17.07
CA ASP A 126 1.50 -14.95 17.71
C ASP A 126 2.88 -14.95 17.01
N ALA A 127 2.90 -14.79 15.68
CA ALA A 127 4.14 -14.76 14.89
C ALA A 127 4.82 -13.38 14.93
N PHE A 128 4.05 -12.31 15.08
CA PHE A 128 4.52 -10.92 15.17
C PHE A 128 4.06 -10.29 16.49
N PRO A 129 4.68 -10.66 17.62
CA PRO A 129 4.20 -10.25 18.93
C PRO A 129 4.65 -8.84 19.29
N LYS A 130 3.81 -8.14 20.06
CA LYS A 130 4.02 -6.75 20.52
C LYS A 130 5.35 -6.53 21.24
N ASN A 131 5.82 -7.54 21.97
CA ASN A 131 6.99 -7.48 22.83
C ASN A 131 8.24 -8.15 22.24
N ALA A 132 8.27 -8.46 20.93
CA ALA A 132 9.48 -8.91 20.26
C ALA A 132 10.61 -7.86 20.42
N GLU A 133 11.82 -8.34 20.69
CA GLU A 133 13.01 -7.51 20.81
C GLU A 133 13.66 -7.30 19.44
N LYS A 134 14.34 -6.17 19.24
CA LYS A 134 14.99 -5.91 17.96
C LYS A 134 16.02 -7.00 17.63
N GLY A 135 15.84 -7.66 16.48
CA GLY A 135 16.69 -8.75 16.02
C GLY A 135 16.19 -10.15 16.40
N SER A 136 15.12 -10.27 17.19
CA SER A 136 14.46 -11.56 17.42
C SER A 136 13.51 -11.91 16.26
N PRO A 137 13.19 -13.20 16.04
CA PRO A 137 12.07 -13.58 15.18
C PRO A 137 10.79 -12.83 15.55
N GLY A 138 9.99 -12.47 14.55
CA GLY A 138 8.73 -11.74 14.74
C GLY A 138 8.86 -10.26 15.11
N TYR A 139 10.08 -9.71 15.18
CA TYR A 139 10.26 -8.29 15.44
C TYR A 139 9.70 -7.43 14.31
N SER A 140 8.80 -6.51 14.66
CA SER A 140 8.09 -5.67 13.70
C SER A 140 7.97 -4.21 14.16
N GLY A 141 9.07 -3.60 14.62
CA GLY A 141 9.08 -2.22 15.12
C GLY A 141 8.72 -2.04 16.60
N GLY A 142 8.61 -3.13 17.36
CA GLY A 142 8.35 -3.14 18.81
C GLY A 142 6.91 -2.73 19.18
N GLU A 143 6.71 -2.23 20.41
CA GLU A 143 5.38 -1.98 21.00
C GLU A 143 4.49 -1.04 20.18
N GLY A 144 5.07 -0.08 19.46
CA GLY A 144 4.36 0.85 18.58
C GLY A 144 4.50 0.56 17.09
N GLY A 145 5.12 -0.56 16.73
CA GLY A 145 5.42 -0.98 15.37
C GLY A 145 4.22 -1.55 14.62
N SER A 146 4.48 -2.27 13.54
CA SER A 146 3.43 -2.77 12.65
C SER A 146 2.67 -3.97 13.20
N GLY A 147 3.35 -4.91 13.86
CA GLY A 147 2.80 -6.24 14.08
C GLY A 147 2.96 -7.05 12.80
N GLN A 148 1.87 -7.57 12.24
CA GLN A 148 1.91 -8.25 10.95
C GLN A 148 2.53 -7.36 9.85
N PRO A 149 3.32 -7.94 8.92
CA PRO A 149 3.98 -7.21 7.85
C PRO A 149 2.98 -6.57 6.88
N SER A 150 3.46 -5.60 6.10
CA SER A 150 2.68 -5.03 4.99
C SER A 150 2.31 -6.11 3.97
N LEU A 151 1.12 -6.01 3.37
CA LEU A 151 0.68 -6.86 2.26
C LEU A 151 0.88 -6.13 0.94
N VAL A 152 1.40 -6.85 -0.06
CA VAL A 152 1.72 -6.33 -1.38
C VAL A 152 0.81 -6.96 -2.42
N TYR A 153 0.09 -6.12 -3.15
CA TYR A 153 -0.81 -6.50 -4.22
C TYR A 153 -0.27 -5.98 -5.55
N ARG A 154 -0.56 -6.70 -6.64
CA ARG A 154 -0.09 -6.37 -7.99
C ARG A 154 -1.21 -6.53 -9.02
N CYS A 155 -1.28 -5.61 -9.97
CA CYS A 155 -2.17 -5.67 -11.14
C CYS A 155 -1.39 -5.30 -12.40
N VAL A 156 -1.65 -5.97 -13.52
CA VAL A 156 -1.16 -5.54 -14.83
C VAL A 156 -2.29 -4.81 -15.52
N VAL A 157 -2.05 -3.59 -15.97
CA VAL A 157 -3.03 -2.80 -16.72
C VAL A 157 -2.56 -2.72 -18.16
N ASP A 158 -3.47 -3.01 -19.09
CA ASP A 158 -3.28 -2.86 -20.52
C ASP A 158 -4.42 -1.99 -21.06
N LEU A 159 -4.09 -0.77 -21.49
CA LEU A 159 -5.07 0.22 -21.96
C LEU A 159 -5.64 -0.14 -23.34
N ASP A 160 -5.09 -1.15 -24.03
CA ASP A 160 -5.53 -1.60 -25.35
C ASP A 160 -6.34 -2.91 -25.28
N ALA A 161 -6.41 -3.55 -24.12
CA ALA A 161 -7.17 -4.79 -23.93
C ALA A 161 -8.67 -4.50 -23.73
N ALA A 162 -9.52 -5.15 -24.54
CA ALA A 162 -10.97 -5.00 -24.49
C ALA A 162 -11.59 -5.51 -23.18
N ASP A 163 -10.96 -6.49 -22.53
CA ASP A 163 -11.35 -7.06 -21.24
C ASP A 163 -10.12 -7.09 -20.31
N SER A 164 -9.65 -5.91 -19.88
CA SER A 164 -8.59 -5.87 -18.86
C SER A 164 -9.17 -6.33 -17.52
N ASP A 165 -8.82 -7.56 -17.12
CA ASP A 165 -9.21 -8.12 -15.83
C ASP A 165 -8.37 -7.44 -14.74
N SER A 166 -8.88 -6.31 -14.27
CA SER A 166 -8.09 -5.36 -13.48
C SER A 166 -8.22 -5.56 -11.98
N GLN A 167 -8.18 -6.81 -11.53
CA GLN A 167 -8.13 -7.15 -10.11
C GLN A 167 -6.68 -7.25 -9.66
N PHE A 168 -6.35 -6.63 -8.53
CA PHE A 168 -5.04 -6.85 -7.95
C PHE A 168 -5.02 -8.21 -7.26
N ILE A 169 -3.92 -8.93 -7.45
CA ILE A 169 -3.64 -10.18 -6.74
C ILE A 169 -2.69 -9.90 -5.58
N LEU A 170 -2.93 -10.54 -4.43
CA LEU A 170 -1.99 -10.55 -3.32
C LEU A 170 -0.76 -11.38 -3.72
N VAL A 171 0.42 -10.74 -3.83
CA VAL A 171 1.66 -11.38 -4.28
C VAL A 171 2.61 -11.72 -3.13
N GLY A 172 2.36 -11.20 -1.93
CA GLY A 172 3.13 -11.52 -0.74
C GLY A 172 3.09 -10.42 0.32
N HIS A 173 4.07 -10.43 1.21
CA HIS A 173 4.25 -9.44 2.26
C HIS A 173 5.66 -8.81 2.22
N GLY A 174 5.82 -7.62 2.80
CA GLY A 174 7.11 -6.97 2.98
C GLY A 174 7.92 -7.51 4.17
N SER A 175 9.13 -7.02 4.38
CA SER A 175 9.94 -7.41 5.56
C SER A 175 9.28 -6.94 6.87
N PRO A 176 9.02 -7.83 7.85
CA PRO A 176 8.35 -7.45 9.11
C PRO A 176 9.05 -6.34 9.88
N ASP A 177 10.38 -6.29 9.82
CA ASP A 177 11.22 -5.27 10.49
C ASP A 177 11.64 -4.11 9.56
N GLY A 178 11.24 -4.17 8.29
CA GLY A 178 11.62 -3.22 7.25
C GLY A 178 13.08 -3.29 6.78
N SER A 179 13.80 -4.37 7.06
CA SER A 179 15.22 -4.53 6.68
C SER A 179 15.47 -4.77 5.18
N SER A 180 14.45 -5.24 4.45
CA SER A 180 14.51 -5.49 3.00
C SER A 180 13.27 -4.96 2.28
N GLY A 181 13.43 -4.58 1.01
CA GLY A 181 12.36 -4.26 0.08
C GLY A 181 11.86 -5.46 -0.76
N ASP A 182 12.27 -6.68 -0.40
CA ASP A 182 11.81 -7.90 -1.06
C ASP A 182 10.34 -8.22 -0.74
N ILE A 183 9.71 -8.98 -1.64
CA ILE A 183 8.34 -9.48 -1.49
C ILE A 183 8.41 -10.96 -1.15
N TYR A 184 7.85 -11.34 0.00
CA TYR A 184 7.83 -12.73 0.49
C TYR A 184 6.46 -13.35 0.24
N ALA A 185 6.41 -14.41 -0.58
CA ALA A 185 5.16 -15.05 -0.97
C ALA A 185 4.52 -15.93 0.13
N ASN A 186 5.26 -16.27 1.18
CA ASN A 186 4.73 -17.12 2.26
C ASN A 186 3.80 -16.32 3.18
N LEU A 187 2.51 -16.64 3.17
CA LEU A 187 1.50 -15.95 3.98
C LEU A 187 1.07 -16.77 5.22
N SER A 188 1.74 -17.87 5.55
CA SER A 188 1.30 -18.82 6.59
C SER A 188 1.12 -18.21 7.99
N GLU A 189 1.83 -17.12 8.26
CA GLU A 189 1.83 -16.42 9.55
C GLU A 189 0.96 -15.16 9.54
N ILE A 190 0.35 -14.83 8.40
CA ILE A 190 -0.53 -13.68 8.23
C ILE A 190 -1.95 -14.09 8.58
N THR A 191 -2.58 -13.33 9.47
CA THR A 191 -3.94 -13.55 9.96
C THR A 191 -4.81 -12.32 9.69
N GLY A 192 -5.02 -11.45 10.68
CA GLY A 192 -5.94 -10.32 10.61
C GLY A 192 -5.58 -9.30 9.52
N ALA A 193 -4.33 -9.25 9.09
CA ALA A 193 -3.92 -8.33 8.02
C ALA A 193 -4.61 -8.65 6.67
N LEU A 194 -5.00 -9.91 6.44
CA LEU A 194 -5.74 -10.33 5.23
C LEU A 194 -7.13 -9.69 5.15
N ASP A 195 -7.69 -9.28 6.28
CA ASP A 195 -9.02 -8.65 6.35
C ASP A 195 -8.97 -7.13 6.20
N ILE A 196 -7.79 -6.51 6.10
CA ILE A 196 -7.65 -5.04 6.00
C ILE A 196 -8.34 -4.54 4.74
N VAL A 197 -8.08 -5.19 3.61
CA VAL A 197 -8.59 -4.81 2.29
C VAL A 197 -9.51 -5.91 1.79
N LYS A 198 -10.72 -5.54 1.36
CA LYS A 198 -11.65 -6.50 0.78
C LYS A 198 -11.28 -6.82 -0.67
N SER A 199 -10.95 -5.78 -1.45
CA SER A 199 -10.56 -5.91 -2.86
C SER A 199 -9.77 -4.68 -3.30
N ILE A 200 -8.97 -4.83 -4.35
CA ILE A 200 -8.39 -3.70 -5.09
C ILE A 200 -8.60 -3.94 -6.58
N SER A 201 -9.08 -2.93 -7.28
CA SER A 201 -9.36 -2.99 -8.71
C SER A 201 -8.87 -1.74 -9.46
N ALA A 202 -8.65 -1.84 -10.77
CA ALA A 202 -8.21 -0.75 -11.65
C ALA A 202 -9.02 -0.68 -12.96
N GLU A 203 -10.11 0.05 -13.00
CA GLU A 203 -10.98 0.12 -14.17
C GLU A 203 -10.55 1.21 -15.16
N VAL A 204 -10.50 0.92 -16.46
CA VAL A 204 -10.38 1.97 -17.48
C VAL A 204 -11.76 2.59 -17.69
N ILE A 205 -11.89 3.90 -17.52
CA ILE A 205 -13.17 4.60 -17.67
C ILE A 205 -13.48 4.80 -19.15
N GLU A 206 -14.64 4.34 -19.60
CA GLU A 206 -15.16 4.51 -20.97
C GLU A 206 -15.80 5.88 -21.24
#